data_AF-A0A8J4WTY5-F1
#
_entry.id   AF-A0A8J4WTY5-F1
#
_cell.length_a   1.000
_cell.length_b   1.000
_cell.length_c   1.000
_cell.angle_alpha   90.00
_cell.angle_beta   90.00
_cell.angle_gamma   90.00
#
_symmetry.space_group_name_H-M   'P 1'
#
loop_
_entity.id
_entity.type
_entity.pdbx_description
1 polymer ?
#
loop_
_entity_poly.entity_id
_entity_poly.type
_entity_poly.pdbx_seq_one_letter_code
_entity_poly.pdbx_strand_id
1 'polypeptide(L)'
;TPKPDLTSSRKGETLTGNSVTLTCKLKLQSAGWKFYWKKNTQSTETETETHSSSYYYYSNHTITPVSVSDGGGYQCRAGRGNPVYYTHYSDALWVNVT
;
A
#
# COMPACT_ATOMS: atom_id res chain seq x y z
N THR A 1 5.47 17.54 2.69
CA THR A 1 5.24 16.43 1.73
C THR A 1 4.02 15.65 2.19
N PRO A 2 3.08 15.26 1.32
CA PRO A 2 1.89 14.56 1.76
C PRO A 2 2.21 13.14 2.27
N LYS A 3 1.25 12.51 2.95
CA LYS A 3 1.37 11.17 3.53
C LYS A 3 0.15 10.32 3.11
N PRO A 4 0.34 9.15 2.48
CA PRO A 4 -0.76 8.27 2.16
C PRO A 4 -1.36 7.59 3.39
N ASP A 5 -2.65 7.27 3.30
CA ASP A 5 -3.40 6.51 4.29
C ASP A 5 -3.49 5.04 3.86
N LEU A 6 -2.98 4.12 4.68
CA LEU A 6 -2.93 2.69 4.39
C LEU A 6 -3.96 1.95 5.24
N THR A 7 -4.82 1.20 4.57
CA THR A 7 -5.93 0.45 5.17
C THR A 7 -5.95 -1.00 4.69
N SER A 8 -6.60 -1.88 5.44
CA SER A 8 -6.78 -3.29 5.09
C SER A 8 -8.27 -3.61 5.03
N SER A 9 -8.69 -4.47 4.10
CA SER A 9 -10.06 -4.97 4.00
C SER A 9 -10.47 -5.85 5.19
N ARG A 10 -9.50 -6.45 5.89
CA ARG A 10 -9.73 -7.24 7.10
C ARG A 10 -8.92 -6.69 8.28
N LYS A 11 -9.52 -6.73 9.48
CA LYS A 11 -8.88 -6.35 10.74
C LYS A 11 -9.12 -7.44 11.78
N GLY A 12 -8.05 -7.92 12.42
CA GLY A 12 -8.15 -8.76 13.62
C GLY A 12 -8.60 -10.21 13.41
N GLU A 13 -8.65 -10.72 12.18
CA GLU A 13 -8.99 -12.12 11.89
C GLU A 13 -7.74 -12.95 11.56
N THR A 14 -7.78 -14.25 11.83
CA THR A 14 -6.82 -15.22 11.29
C THR A 14 -6.93 -15.23 9.76
N LEU A 15 -5.90 -14.74 9.07
CA LEU A 15 -5.95 -14.51 7.63
C LEU A 15 -5.60 -15.74 6.78
N THR A 16 -5.04 -16.80 7.36
CA THR A 16 -4.56 -17.98 6.59
C THR A 16 -5.64 -18.56 5.68
N GLY A 17 -5.32 -18.72 4.39
CA GLY A 17 -6.26 -19.23 3.39
C GLY A 17 -7.33 -18.23 2.91
N ASN A 18 -7.45 -17.05 3.52
CA ASN A 18 -8.34 -15.98 3.08
C ASN A 18 -7.66 -15.04 2.08
N SER A 19 -8.44 -14.13 1.49
CA SER A 19 -7.93 -12.98 0.73
C SER A 19 -7.98 -11.72 1.60
N VAL A 20 -6.90 -10.93 1.53
CA VAL A 20 -6.82 -9.59 2.13
C VAL A 20 -6.37 -8.59 1.07
N THR A 21 -6.99 -7.41 1.07
CA THR A 21 -6.63 -6.31 0.19
C THR A 21 -6.18 -5.14 1.04
N LEU A 22 -4.94 -4.71 0.83
CA LEU A 22 -4.40 -3.48 1.38
C LEU A 22 -4.69 -2.35 0.39
N THR A 23 -5.25 -1.24 0.87
CA THR A 23 -5.55 -0.07 0.04
C THR A 23 -4.78 1.13 0.57
N CYS A 24 -3.92 1.68 -0.28
CA CYS A 24 -3.18 2.91 -0.02
C CYS A 24 -3.85 4.08 -0.72
N LYS A 25 -4.17 5.16 -0.01
CA LYS A 25 -4.89 6.33 -0.55
C LYS A 25 -4.08 7.62 -0.36
N LEU A 26 -4.08 8.46 -1.37
CA LEU A 26 -3.49 9.79 -1.34
C LEU A 26 -4.53 10.82 -1.79
N LYS A 27 -4.85 11.79 -0.93
CA LYS A 27 -5.79 12.89 -1.28
C LYS A 27 -5.35 13.57 -2.57
N LEU A 28 -6.31 13.87 -3.46
CA LEU A 28 -6.04 14.52 -4.73
C LEU A 28 -5.41 15.91 -4.48
N GLN A 29 -4.17 16.08 -4.92
CA GLN A 29 -3.46 17.36 -4.87
C GLN A 29 -2.95 17.78 -6.25
N SER A 30 -2.65 16.79 -7.11
CA SER A 30 -2.06 16.97 -8.43
C SER A 30 -2.10 15.66 -9.20
N ALA A 31 -2.08 15.70 -10.53
CA ALA A 31 -1.99 14.49 -11.35
C ALA A 31 -0.58 13.88 -11.40
N GLY A 32 -0.50 12.65 -11.92
CA GLY A 32 0.75 11.97 -12.24
C GLY A 32 1.40 11.18 -11.09
N TRP A 33 0.65 10.83 -10.05
CA TRP A 33 1.15 9.98 -8.98
C TRP A 33 1.27 8.52 -9.41
N LYS A 34 2.33 7.87 -8.94
CA LYS A 34 2.57 6.43 -9.01
C LYS A 34 2.77 5.91 -7.60
N PHE A 35 2.17 4.77 -7.25
CA PHE A 35 2.34 4.17 -5.92
C PHE A 35 3.47 3.16 -5.88
N TYR A 36 4.14 3.12 -4.74
CA TYR A 36 5.25 2.23 -4.41
C TYR A 36 4.92 1.53 -3.10
N TRP A 37 5.00 0.21 -3.10
CA TRP A 37 4.75 -0.63 -1.94
C TRP A 37 6.04 -1.20 -1.39
N LYS A 38 6.14 -1.25 -0.07
CA LYS A 38 7.25 -1.87 0.65
C LYS A 38 6.72 -2.78 1.72
N LYS A 39 7.14 -4.05 1.67
CA LYS A 39 7.05 -4.96 2.81
C LYS A 39 8.34 -4.84 3.63
N ASN A 40 8.25 -4.84 4.95
CA ASN A 40 9.40 -4.72 5.85
C ASN A 40 10.46 -5.83 5.66
N THR A 41 10.07 -7.00 5.16
CA THR A 41 10.99 -8.09 4.82
C THR A 41 11.69 -7.91 3.47
N GLN A 42 11.31 -6.90 2.67
CA GLN A 42 11.87 -6.61 1.36
C GLN A 42 12.79 -5.39 1.41
N SER A 43 13.90 -5.44 0.66
CA SER A 43 14.85 -4.33 0.53
C SER A 43 14.39 -3.27 -0.48
N THR A 44 13.61 -3.68 -1.48
CA THR A 44 13.14 -2.84 -2.58
C THR A 44 11.66 -2.50 -2.47
N GLU A 45 11.26 -1.44 -3.15
CA GLU A 45 9.86 -1.11 -3.36
C GLU A 45 9.37 -1.63 -4.72
N THR A 46 8.08 -1.91 -4.81
CA THR A 46 7.43 -2.30 -6.05
C THR A 46 6.48 -1.21 -6.50
N GLU A 47 6.69 -0.67 -7.70
CA GLU A 47 5.73 0.23 -8.35
C GLU A 47 4.46 -0.54 -8.71
N THR A 48 3.30 0.02 -8.42
CA THR A 48 2.00 -0.62 -8.69
C THR A 48 1.06 0.30 -9.46
N GLU A 49 0.02 -0.32 -10.01
CA GLU A 49 -1.04 0.42 -10.68
C GLU A 49 -1.67 1.47 -9.76
N THR A 50 -1.86 2.65 -10.33
CA THR A 50 -2.51 3.77 -9.66
C THR A 50 -3.89 3.96 -10.25
N HIS A 51 -4.88 3.96 -9.38
CA HIS A 51 -6.26 4.29 -9.70
C HIS A 51 -6.60 5.68 -9.17
N SER A 52 -7.62 6.29 -9.74
CA SER A 52 -8.13 7.60 -9.32
C SER A 52 -9.62 7.54 -9.04
N SER A 53 -10.03 8.14 -7.95
CA SER A 53 -11.40 8.52 -7.66
C SER A 53 -11.55 10.05 -7.76
N SER A 54 -12.76 10.58 -7.58
CA SER A 54 -13.02 12.02 -7.60
C SER A 54 -12.23 12.80 -6.53
N TYR A 55 -11.85 12.16 -5.43
CA TYR A 55 -11.23 12.83 -4.28
C TYR A 55 -9.81 12.32 -3.91
N TYR A 56 -9.35 11.21 -4.48
CA TYR A 56 -8.06 10.62 -4.13
C TYR A 56 -7.50 9.70 -5.22
N TYR A 57 -6.18 9.57 -5.24
CA TYR A 57 -5.50 8.46 -5.91
C TYR A 57 -5.36 7.30 -4.95
N TYR A 58 -5.39 6.07 -5.45
CA TYR A 58 -5.18 4.90 -4.63
C TYR A 58 -4.50 3.78 -5.40
N SER A 59 -3.91 2.85 -4.65
CA SER A 59 -3.42 1.59 -5.16
C SER A 59 -3.85 0.47 -4.23
N ASN A 60 -4.09 -0.71 -4.80
CA ASN A 60 -4.49 -1.90 -4.06
C ASN A 60 -3.38 -2.96 -4.15
N HIS A 61 -3.13 -3.63 -3.04
CA HIS A 61 -2.28 -4.81 -2.97
C HIS A 61 -3.09 -5.96 -2.37
N THR A 62 -3.47 -6.92 -3.21
CA THR A 62 -4.26 -8.08 -2.81
C THR A 62 -3.37 -9.29 -2.63
N ILE A 63 -3.52 -9.95 -1.49
CA ILE A 63 -2.82 -11.19 -1.13
C ILE A 63 -3.87 -12.30 -1.13
N THR A 64 -3.73 -13.29 -2.01
CA THR A 64 -4.68 -14.39 -2.14
C THR A 64 -4.01 -15.64 -2.74
N PRO A 65 -4.11 -16.81 -2.09
CA PRO A 65 -4.47 -16.99 -0.68
C PRO A 65 -3.37 -16.44 0.23
N VAL A 66 -3.73 -15.96 1.41
CA VAL A 66 -2.75 -15.54 2.43
C VAL A 66 -2.04 -16.76 2.99
N SER A 67 -0.71 -16.68 3.01
CA SER A 67 0.22 -17.67 3.56
C SER A 67 1.08 -17.06 4.68
N VAL A 68 1.79 -17.91 5.44
CA VAL A 68 2.62 -17.45 6.58
C VAL A 68 3.70 -16.47 6.13
N SER A 69 4.25 -16.61 4.91
CA SER A 69 5.25 -15.70 4.36
C SER A 69 4.68 -14.32 4.01
N ASP A 70 3.36 -14.18 3.94
CA ASP A 70 2.67 -12.90 3.74
C ASP A 70 2.57 -12.08 5.04
N GLY A 71 2.83 -12.68 6.19
CA GLY A 71 2.94 -11.95 7.46
C GLY A 71 4.02 -10.88 7.42
N GLY A 72 3.76 -9.70 8.01
CA GLY A 72 4.74 -8.61 8.10
C GLY A 72 4.12 -7.21 8.06
N GLY A 73 5.00 -6.22 8.13
CA GLY A 73 4.64 -4.80 8.06
C GLY A 73 4.64 -4.30 6.62
N TYR A 74 3.54 -3.69 6.21
CA TYR A 74 3.36 -3.10 4.88
C TYR A 74 3.33 -1.58 4.99
N GLN A 75 3.98 -0.91 4.07
CA GLN A 75 3.95 0.54 3.89
C GLN A 75 3.80 0.87 2.41
N CYS A 76 3.26 2.04 2.15
CA CYS A 76 3.16 2.57 0.79
C CYS A 76 3.58 4.05 0.76
N ARG A 77 4.07 4.48 -0.40
CA ARG A 77 4.28 5.90 -0.72
C ARG A 77 3.89 6.16 -2.17
N ALA A 78 3.81 7.42 -2.57
CA ALA A 78 3.63 7.80 -3.96
C ALA A 78 4.79 8.66 -4.47
N GLY A 79 5.05 8.63 -5.77
CA GLY A 79 6.06 9.44 -6.44
C GLY A 79 5.51 10.07 -7.71
N ARG A 80 6.07 11.22 -8.12
CA ARG A 80 5.76 11.87 -9.41
C ARG A 80 6.92 12.72 -9.92
N GLY A 81 6.93 12.99 -11.24
CA GLY A 81 7.91 13.88 -11.88
C GLY A 81 9.22 13.19 -12.29
N ASN A 82 10.13 13.97 -12.88
CA ASN A 82 11.47 13.54 -13.26
C ASN A 82 12.48 14.69 -12.97
N PRO A 83 13.33 14.61 -11.94
CA PRO A 83 13.50 13.47 -11.02
C PRO A 83 12.27 13.25 -10.13
N VAL A 84 12.11 12.02 -9.64
CA VAL A 84 10.90 11.62 -8.89
C VAL A 84 10.88 12.31 -7.52
N TYR A 85 9.81 13.06 -7.26
CA TYR A 85 9.46 13.58 -5.93
C TYR A 85 8.56 12.59 -5.21
N TYR A 86 8.99 12.11 -4.04
CA TYR A 86 8.26 11.13 -3.25
C TYR A 86 7.47 11.77 -2.11
N THR A 87 6.34 11.15 -1.78
CA THR A 87 5.61 11.41 -0.54
C THR A 87 6.36 10.83 0.67
N HIS A 88 5.90 11.14 1.89
CA HIS A 88 6.26 10.30 3.03
C HIS A 88 5.66 8.90 2.85
N TYR A 89 6.23 7.91 3.56
CA TYR A 89 5.59 6.62 3.72
C TYR A 89 4.34 6.76 4.59
N SER A 90 3.35 5.91 4.32
CA SER A 90 2.22 5.67 5.21
C SER A 90 2.70 5.17 6.57
N ASP A 91 1.79 5.19 7.55
CA ASP A 91 1.96 4.35 8.73
C ASP A 91 2.04 2.89 8.32
N ALA A 92 2.83 2.11 9.07
CA ALA A 92 2.98 0.69 8.82
C ALA A 92 1.72 -0.05 9.25
N LEU A 93 1.21 -0.91 8.37
CA LEU A 93 0.11 -1.82 8.67
C LEU A 93 0.65 -3.24 8.78
N TRP A 94 0.44 -3.87 9.94
CA TRP A 94 0.87 -5.24 10.18
C TRP A 94 -0.20 -6.25 9.77
N VAL A 95 0.17 -7.15 8.87
CA VAL A 95 -0.63 -8.31 8.48
C VAL A 95 -0.16 -9.47 9.35
N ASN A 96 -1.01 -9.91 10.27
CA ASN A 96 -0.75 -11.04 11.14
C ASN A 96 -1.38 -12.29 10.54
N VAL A 97 -0.58 -13.33 10.35
CA VAL A 97 -1.01 -14.62 9.82
C VAL A 97 -0.72 -15.65 10.91
N THR A 98 -1.72 -16.43 11.29
CA THR A 98 -1.65 -17.47 12.34
C THR A 98 -2.04 -18.81 11.77
#